data_AF-A0A2E0XBD9-F1
#
_entry.id   AF-A0A2E0XBD9-F1
#
_cell.length_a   1.000
_cell.length_b   1.000
_cell.length_c   1.000
_cell.angle_alpha   90.00
_cell.angle_beta   90.00
_cell.angle_gamma   90.00
#
_symmetry.space_group_name_H-M   'P 1'
#
loop_
_entity.id
_entity.type
_entity.pdbx_description
1 polymer ?
#
loop_
_entity_poly.entity_id
_entity_poly.type
_entity_poly.pdbx_seq_one_letter_code
_entity_poly.pdbx_strand_id
1 'polypeptide(L)'
;MSTRAYIPFRDFSAEDVVFSLGQERNGKVQIAAHYKNGAEVCVLTPACVTNWPRVNGDGNFGTMWGPTDPMKTKFTVDLTDAPINESANANFNDYATVMAAIDERLLDFVQQNQLKILGRKNLSREECRMLQVPTIRPKYDKLTGALLSHAMQLNTPKYVYDGMGGKYARTINVVDHTARVIPHGVVSPGDVVALTAHVNCVYTGVGGDKFGISWAFDSVQVVCQRSRLAQPTEVSVFREQVYDFASEYMTDSSTFGPTDVPVATDQFNSEPMTVCG
;
A
#
# COMPACT_ATOMS: atom_id res chain seq x y z
N MET A 1 -2.85 22.58 6.17
CA MET A 1 -2.68 21.36 5.35
C MET A 1 -1.22 21.00 5.40
N SER A 2 -0.90 19.77 5.82
CA SER A 2 0.46 19.23 5.66
C SER A 2 0.77 19.14 4.17
N THR A 3 1.90 19.70 3.75
CA THR A 3 2.37 19.60 2.36
C THR A 3 3.05 18.25 2.18
N ARG A 4 2.51 17.41 1.29
CA ARG A 4 3.17 16.17 0.85
C ARG A 4 4.17 16.50 -0.24
N ALA A 5 5.43 16.14 -0.01
CA ALA A 5 6.48 16.18 -1.03
C ALA A 5 6.86 14.75 -1.36
N TYR A 6 6.45 14.28 -2.54
CA TYR A 6 6.79 12.93 -3.00
C TYR A 6 8.19 12.97 -3.61
N ILE A 7 9.10 12.16 -3.07
CA ILE A 7 10.52 12.19 -3.45
C ILE A 7 10.89 10.83 -4.05
N PRO A 8 11.64 10.78 -5.16
CA PRO A 8 12.22 9.54 -5.66
C PRO A 8 12.98 8.78 -4.59
N PHE A 9 12.83 7.46 -4.52
CA PHE A 9 13.52 6.68 -3.49
C PHE A 9 15.05 6.82 -3.54
N ARG A 10 15.62 7.06 -4.72
CA ARG A 10 17.06 7.30 -4.92
C ARG A 10 17.54 8.61 -4.33
N ASP A 11 16.66 9.61 -4.30
CA ASP A 11 16.94 10.95 -3.75
C ASP A 11 16.47 11.07 -2.29
N PHE A 12 15.80 10.03 -1.78
CA PHE A 12 15.26 10.00 -0.43
C PHE A 12 16.35 9.65 0.59
N SER A 13 16.65 10.60 1.47
CA SER A 13 17.53 10.37 2.60
C SER A 13 16.73 10.00 3.86
N ALA A 14 16.98 8.81 4.40
CA ALA A 14 16.39 8.36 5.65
C ALA A 14 16.83 9.20 6.84
N GLU A 15 17.99 9.88 6.79
CA GLU A 15 18.52 10.78 7.83
C GLU A 15 17.71 12.06 8.02
N ASP A 16 16.82 12.35 7.08
CA ASP A 16 15.94 13.51 7.13
C ASP A 16 14.55 13.21 7.70
N VAL A 17 14.27 11.95 8.05
CA VAL A 17 13.03 11.52 8.69
C VAL A 17 13.04 11.78 10.19
N VAL A 18 12.21 12.70 10.67
CA VAL A 18 12.08 13.01 12.09
C VAL A 18 10.83 12.35 12.65
N PHE A 19 10.98 11.63 13.76
CA PHE A 19 9.85 11.09 14.54
C PHE A 19 9.55 11.97 15.74
N SER A 20 8.27 12.15 16.03
CA SER A 20 7.81 12.91 17.20
C SER A 20 6.61 12.25 17.86
N LEU A 21 6.44 12.46 19.17
CA LEU A 21 5.25 12.01 19.89
C LEU A 21 4.11 13.00 19.65
N GLY A 22 2.98 12.49 19.20
CA GLY A 22 1.70 13.20 19.11
C GLY A 22 0.70 12.69 20.14
N GLN A 23 -0.38 13.46 20.33
CA GLN A 23 -1.55 13.06 21.10
C GLN A 23 -2.69 12.68 20.14
N GLU A 24 -3.24 11.47 20.27
CA GLU A 24 -4.44 11.08 19.53
C GLU A 24 -5.69 11.08 20.43
N ARG A 25 -6.87 11.05 19.78
CA ARG A 25 -8.23 11.29 20.30
C ARG A 25 -8.71 10.36 21.43
N ASN A 26 -7.88 9.41 21.90
CA ASN A 26 -8.20 8.43 22.93
C ASN A 26 -7.10 8.27 24.01
N GLY A 27 -6.21 9.26 24.17
CA GLY A 27 -5.19 9.28 25.22
C GLY A 27 -4.01 8.32 25.01
N LYS A 28 -3.92 7.66 23.85
CA LYS A 28 -2.74 6.87 23.46
C LYS A 28 -1.69 7.74 22.79
N VAL A 29 -0.43 7.42 23.04
CA VAL A 29 0.73 8.05 22.40
C VAL A 29 0.73 7.65 20.93
N GLN A 30 0.71 8.64 20.04
CA GLN A 30 0.91 8.43 18.60
C GLN A 30 2.33 8.81 18.24
N ILE A 31 2.91 8.12 17.26
CA ILE A 31 4.18 8.53 16.68
C ILE A 31 3.86 9.12 15.32
N ALA A 32 4.30 10.36 15.09
CA ALA A 32 4.22 11.04 13.81
C ALA A 32 5.59 11.00 13.14
N ALA A 33 5.61 10.80 11.82
CA ALA A 33 6.82 10.81 11.01
C ALA A 33 6.75 11.99 10.05
N HIS A 34 7.79 12.82 10.05
CA HIS A 34 7.91 13.98 9.19
C HIS A 34 9.20 13.90 8.38
N TYR A 35 9.14 14.39 7.16
CA TYR A 35 10.30 14.67 6.33
C TYR A 35 10.71 16.14 6.47
N LYS A 36 11.84 16.52 5.87
CA LYS A 36 12.37 17.91 5.83
C LYS A 36 11.28 18.97 5.87
N ASN A 37 11.50 20.02 6.66
CA ASN A 37 10.58 21.16 6.78
C ASN A 37 9.18 20.80 7.32
N GLY A 38 9.02 19.63 7.95
CA GLY A 38 7.74 19.20 8.56
C GLY A 38 6.76 18.56 7.57
N ALA A 39 7.19 18.29 6.32
CA ALA A 39 6.38 17.60 5.33
C ALA A 39 6.04 16.17 5.76
N GLU A 40 5.01 15.57 5.18
CA GLU A 40 4.77 14.13 5.34
C GLU A 40 5.87 13.32 4.65
N VAL A 41 6.24 12.18 5.24
CA VAL A 41 7.18 11.24 4.61
C VAL A 41 6.50 10.58 3.42
N CYS A 42 6.92 10.92 2.21
CA CYS A 42 6.38 10.41 0.96
C CYS A 42 7.49 10.04 -0.03
N VAL A 43 7.45 8.81 -0.54
CA VAL A 43 8.44 8.21 -1.43
C VAL A 43 7.76 7.69 -2.69
N LEU A 44 8.35 7.95 -3.84
CA LEU A 44 8.01 7.25 -5.07
C LEU A 44 8.76 5.91 -5.11
N THR A 45 8.02 4.81 -5.14
CA THR A 45 8.61 3.46 -5.16
C THR A 45 9.34 3.20 -6.48
N PRO A 46 10.32 2.28 -6.49
CA PRO A 46 10.78 1.68 -7.74
C PRO A 46 9.65 0.87 -8.38
N ALA A 47 9.97 0.33 -9.56
CA ALA A 47 9.23 -0.74 -10.20
C ALA A 47 8.99 -1.91 -9.22
N CYS A 48 7.75 -2.38 -9.14
CA CYS A 48 7.37 -3.51 -8.30
C CYS A 48 6.22 -4.31 -8.91
N VAL A 49 6.12 -5.58 -8.55
CA VAL A 49 5.07 -6.48 -9.04
C VAL A 49 3.92 -6.48 -8.06
N THR A 50 2.69 -6.27 -8.50
CA THR A 50 1.56 -6.35 -7.57
C THR A 50 1.16 -7.80 -7.31
N ASN A 51 0.96 -8.17 -6.03
CA ASN A 51 0.51 -9.52 -5.69
C ASN A 51 -1.01 -9.57 -5.49
N TRP A 52 -1.57 -8.58 -4.77
CA TRP A 52 -2.98 -8.52 -4.35
C TRP A 52 -3.32 -7.11 -3.84
N PRO A 53 -4.55 -6.57 -3.96
CA PRO A 53 -5.68 -6.85 -4.84
C PRO A 53 -5.76 -5.85 -6.01
N ARG A 54 -6.80 -6.00 -6.85
CA ARG A 54 -7.09 -5.11 -7.98
C ARG A 54 -7.36 -3.67 -7.52
N VAL A 55 -6.92 -2.70 -8.31
CA VAL A 55 -7.10 -1.25 -8.02
C VAL A 55 -8.53 -0.77 -8.30
N ASN A 56 -9.40 -1.56 -8.96
CA ASN A 56 -10.72 -1.14 -9.43
C ASN A 56 -11.96 -1.86 -8.84
N GLY A 57 -11.82 -2.81 -7.91
CA GLY A 57 -12.95 -3.61 -7.46
C GLY A 57 -12.65 -4.48 -6.24
N ASP A 58 -13.70 -4.73 -5.44
CA ASP A 58 -13.69 -5.39 -4.14
C ASP A 58 -12.56 -6.41 -3.91
N GLY A 59 -11.65 -6.07 -2.99
CA GLY A 59 -10.86 -7.06 -2.27
C GLY A 59 -11.69 -7.72 -1.17
N ASN A 60 -12.80 -8.37 -1.53
CA ASN A 60 -13.48 -9.29 -0.60
C ASN A 60 -13.29 -10.73 -1.10
N PHE A 61 -12.22 -11.37 -0.65
CA PHE A 61 -11.95 -12.78 -0.93
C PHE A 61 -11.60 -13.55 0.35
N GLY A 62 -12.50 -13.45 1.34
CA GLY A 62 -12.98 -14.63 2.07
C GLY A 62 -11.95 -15.65 2.57
N THR A 63 -10.75 -15.23 2.96
CA THR A 63 -9.77 -16.03 3.72
C THR A 63 -9.10 -15.14 4.78
N MET A 64 -8.88 -15.70 5.97
CA MET A 64 -9.32 -15.16 7.28
C MET A 64 -8.82 -13.80 7.81
N TRP A 65 -8.09 -12.95 7.06
CA TRP A 65 -7.74 -11.59 7.54
C TRP A 65 -7.74 -10.51 6.46
N GLY A 66 -8.69 -10.60 5.52
CA GLY A 66 -9.13 -9.43 4.75
C GLY A 66 -9.31 -8.20 5.66
N PRO A 67 -9.28 -6.96 5.13
CA PRO A 67 -9.45 -5.79 5.98
C PRO A 67 -10.72 -5.94 6.82
N THR A 68 -10.55 -6.00 8.16
CA THR A 68 -11.65 -6.05 9.14
C THR A 68 -12.56 -4.84 9.00
N ASP A 69 -12.05 -3.78 8.41
CA ASP A 69 -12.73 -2.53 8.14
C ASP A 69 -13.13 -2.46 6.66
N PRO A 70 -14.43 -2.54 6.32
CA PRO A 70 -14.91 -2.38 4.95
C PRO A 70 -14.62 -0.99 4.38
N MET A 71 -14.15 -0.05 5.19
CA MET A 71 -13.70 1.28 4.78
C MET A 71 -12.26 1.32 4.25
N LYS A 72 -11.49 0.24 4.35
CA LYS A 72 -10.08 0.21 3.95
C LYS A 72 -9.82 -0.91 2.96
N THR A 73 -9.07 -0.59 1.92
CA THR A 73 -8.54 -1.61 1.01
C THR A 73 -7.05 -1.78 1.33
N LYS A 74 -6.65 -3.02 1.63
CA LYS A 74 -5.25 -3.40 1.86
C LYS A 74 -4.64 -3.78 0.51
N PHE A 75 -3.49 -3.22 0.18
CA PHE A 75 -2.72 -3.52 -1.02
C PHE A 75 -1.37 -4.10 -0.61
N THR A 76 -0.98 -5.20 -1.24
CA THR A 76 0.32 -5.82 -1.03
C THR A 76 1.06 -5.78 -2.35
N VAL A 77 2.07 -4.93 -2.39
CA VAL A 77 2.98 -4.89 -3.52
C VAL A 77 4.15 -5.77 -3.20
N ASP A 78 4.45 -6.62 -4.15
CA ASP A 78 5.67 -7.36 -4.13
C ASP A 78 6.79 -6.44 -4.58
N LEU A 79 7.50 -5.91 -3.59
CA LEU A 79 8.76 -5.22 -3.86
C LEU A 79 9.89 -6.22 -4.03
N THR A 80 9.61 -7.53 -4.03
CA THR A 80 10.59 -8.58 -4.28
C THR A 80 11.59 -8.18 -5.34
N ASP A 81 12.76 -8.74 -5.18
CA ASP A 81 13.65 -9.23 -6.21
C ASP A 81 12.97 -9.99 -7.40
N ALA A 82 11.64 -10.00 -7.50
CA ALA A 82 10.89 -10.63 -8.56
C ALA A 82 11.39 -10.07 -9.89
N PRO A 83 11.61 -10.94 -10.88
CA PRO A 83 12.04 -10.49 -12.17
C PRO A 83 11.02 -9.53 -12.79
N ILE A 84 11.51 -8.40 -13.27
CA ILE A 84 10.78 -7.45 -14.10
C ILE A 84 11.26 -7.68 -15.52
N ASN A 85 10.35 -8.07 -16.42
CA ASN A 85 10.69 -8.47 -17.79
C ASN A 85 11.81 -9.53 -17.80
N GLU A 86 11.65 -10.58 -16.99
CA GLU A 86 12.59 -11.71 -16.86
C GLU A 86 13.98 -11.34 -16.29
N SER A 87 14.19 -10.08 -15.90
CA SER A 87 15.43 -9.58 -15.30
C SER A 87 15.24 -9.27 -13.83
N ALA A 88 16.22 -9.59 -12.98
CA ALA A 88 16.14 -9.29 -11.54
C ALA A 88 15.86 -7.79 -11.28
N ASN A 89 15.07 -7.48 -10.26
CA ASN A 89 14.77 -6.09 -9.90
C ASN A 89 16.02 -5.39 -9.34
N ALA A 90 16.72 -4.64 -10.21
CA ALA A 90 17.97 -3.96 -9.86
C ALA A 90 17.81 -2.90 -8.75
N ASN A 91 16.60 -2.37 -8.56
CA ASN A 91 16.33 -1.30 -7.59
C ASN A 91 15.88 -1.81 -6.21
N PHE A 92 15.65 -3.11 -6.06
CA PHE A 92 15.13 -3.67 -4.82
C PHE A 92 16.08 -3.41 -3.64
N ASN A 93 17.37 -3.76 -3.77
CA ASN A 93 18.32 -3.66 -2.68
C ASN A 93 18.49 -2.22 -2.17
N ASP A 94 18.56 -1.26 -3.08
CA ASP A 94 18.68 0.16 -2.75
C ASP A 94 17.42 0.65 -2.02
N TYR A 95 16.24 0.33 -2.55
CA TYR A 95 14.98 0.69 -1.90
C TYR A 95 14.81 0.03 -0.53
N ALA A 96 15.17 -1.25 -0.42
CA ALA A 96 15.10 -1.99 0.83
C ALA A 96 16.03 -1.42 1.88
N THR A 97 17.22 -0.97 1.48
CA THR A 97 18.17 -0.28 2.35
C THR A 97 17.59 1.04 2.87
N VAL A 98 16.95 1.83 2.01
CA VAL A 98 16.28 3.08 2.42
C VAL A 98 15.17 2.81 3.42
N MET A 99 14.28 1.84 3.14
CA MET A 99 13.18 1.49 4.07
C MET A 99 13.69 0.94 5.39
N ALA A 100 14.72 0.09 5.36
CA ALA A 100 15.35 -0.45 6.58
C ALA A 100 15.97 0.68 7.41
N ALA A 101 16.60 1.68 6.79
CA ALA A 101 17.14 2.83 7.50
C ALA A 101 16.03 3.64 8.21
N ILE A 102 14.86 3.82 7.59
CA ILE A 102 13.70 4.45 8.26
C ILE A 102 13.23 3.60 9.45
N ASP A 103 13.15 2.28 9.27
CA ASP A 103 12.78 1.35 10.34
C ASP A 103 13.78 1.40 11.51
N GLU A 104 15.09 1.45 11.25
CA GLU A 104 16.10 1.57 12.31
C GLU A 104 15.98 2.89 13.07
N ARG A 105 15.65 3.99 12.40
CA ARG A 105 15.40 5.26 13.06
C ARG A 105 14.15 5.25 13.92
N LEU A 106 13.09 4.59 13.46
CA LEU A 106 11.90 4.36 14.28
C LEU A 106 12.26 3.52 15.50
N LEU A 107 13.07 2.47 15.34
CA LEU A 107 13.53 1.62 16.43
C LEU A 107 14.28 2.43 17.49
N ASP A 108 15.23 3.26 17.07
CA ASP A 108 16.01 4.11 17.99
C ASP A 108 15.08 5.10 18.74
N PHE A 109 14.15 5.72 18.02
CA PHE A 109 13.16 6.61 18.62
C PHE A 109 12.29 5.88 19.67
N VAL A 110 11.84 4.66 19.35
CA VAL A 110 11.03 3.83 20.25
C VAL A 110 11.86 3.40 21.46
N GLN A 111 13.11 2.99 21.28
CA GLN A 111 13.99 2.59 22.38
C GLN A 111 14.21 3.75 23.37
N GLN A 112 14.43 4.97 22.86
CA GLN A 112 14.60 6.18 23.69
C GLN A 112 13.31 6.56 24.43
N ASN A 113 12.14 6.23 23.87
CA ASN A 113 10.83 6.61 24.40
C ASN A 113 10.00 5.40 24.88
N GLN A 114 10.65 4.27 25.16
CA GLN A 114 10.00 2.97 25.37
C GLN A 114 8.96 2.97 26.49
N LEU A 115 9.18 3.73 27.57
CA LEU A 115 8.22 3.83 28.67
C LEU A 115 6.90 4.47 28.22
N LYS A 116 6.97 5.47 27.36
CA LYS A 116 5.79 6.19 26.86
C LYS A 116 5.07 5.40 25.76
N ILE A 117 5.83 4.71 24.92
CA ILE A 117 5.32 4.02 23.73
C ILE A 117 4.88 2.59 24.04
N LEU A 118 5.74 1.83 24.72
CA LEU A 118 5.55 0.41 25.00
C LEU A 118 5.05 0.16 26.43
N GLY A 119 5.01 1.17 27.29
CA GLY A 119 4.68 1.01 28.71
C GLY A 119 5.73 0.25 29.52
N ARG A 120 6.90 -0.02 28.93
CA ARG A 120 8.00 -0.81 29.50
C ARG A 120 9.27 0.03 29.53
N LYS A 121 10.18 -0.27 30.47
CA LYS A 121 11.48 0.42 30.59
C LYS A 121 12.61 -0.61 30.62
N ASN A 122 13.82 -0.16 30.31
CA ASN A 122 15.05 -0.95 30.33
C ASN A 122 15.09 -2.12 29.34
N LEU A 123 14.24 -2.11 28.31
CA LEU A 123 14.41 -2.99 27.16
C LEU A 123 15.67 -2.56 26.40
N SER A 124 16.48 -3.56 26.07
CA SER A 124 17.58 -3.42 25.12
C SER A 124 17.05 -3.11 23.71
N ARG A 125 17.94 -2.61 22.85
CA ARG A 125 17.60 -2.32 21.45
C ARG A 125 17.07 -3.56 20.73
N GLU A 126 17.68 -4.71 20.99
CA GLU A 126 17.29 -5.98 20.36
C GLU A 126 15.92 -6.45 20.84
N GLU A 127 15.62 -6.29 22.15
CA GLU A 127 14.28 -6.55 22.67
C GLU A 127 13.23 -5.64 22.04
N CYS A 128 13.52 -4.34 21.86
CA CYS A 128 12.64 -3.46 21.11
C CYS A 128 12.49 -3.88 19.63
N ARG A 129 13.57 -4.36 19.00
CA ARG A 129 13.57 -4.81 17.61
C ARG A 129 12.66 -6.01 17.38
N MET A 130 12.63 -6.95 18.33
CA MET A 130 11.70 -8.09 18.28
C MET A 130 10.22 -7.69 18.29
N LEU A 131 9.90 -6.50 18.81
CA LEU A 131 8.54 -5.94 18.84
C LEU A 131 8.23 -5.11 17.59
N GLN A 132 9.24 -4.78 16.79
CA GLN A 132 9.08 -4.02 15.56
C GLN A 132 8.57 -4.92 14.43
N VAL A 133 7.59 -4.42 13.70
CA VAL A 133 7.18 -4.98 12.42
C VAL A 133 7.91 -4.20 11.33
N PRO A 134 8.83 -4.82 10.58
CA PRO A 134 9.58 -4.13 9.53
C PRO A 134 8.66 -3.74 8.37
N THR A 135 9.01 -2.65 7.70
CA THR A 135 8.29 -2.09 6.55
C THR A 135 8.28 -3.08 5.39
N ILE A 136 9.44 -3.66 5.08
CA ILE A 136 9.59 -4.75 4.10
C ILE A 136 9.67 -6.06 4.87
N ARG A 137 8.77 -6.99 4.55
CA ARG A 137 8.66 -8.26 5.27
C ARG A 137 9.05 -9.42 4.38
N PRO A 138 9.96 -10.30 4.84
CA PRO A 138 10.19 -11.56 4.17
C PRO A 138 8.95 -12.44 4.28
N LYS A 139 8.59 -13.08 3.17
CA LYS A 139 7.51 -14.04 3.02
C LYS A 139 8.15 -15.40 2.84
N TYR A 140 7.92 -16.28 3.80
CA TYR A 140 8.40 -17.65 3.76
C TYR A 140 7.28 -18.60 3.35
N ASP A 141 7.65 -19.64 2.64
CA ASP A 141 6.77 -20.79 2.41
C ASP A 141 6.50 -21.50 3.74
N LYS A 142 5.23 -21.75 4.04
CA LYS A 142 4.82 -22.29 5.34
C LYS A 142 5.20 -23.76 5.53
N LEU A 143 5.40 -24.51 4.45
CA LEU A 143 5.65 -25.95 4.50
C LEU A 143 7.16 -26.23 4.50
N THR A 144 7.90 -25.50 3.67
CA THR A 144 9.33 -25.71 3.45
C THR A 144 10.21 -24.77 4.27
N GLY A 145 9.66 -23.66 4.77
CA GLY A 145 10.43 -22.60 5.44
C GLY A 145 11.33 -21.80 4.49
N ALA A 146 11.28 -22.08 3.18
CA ALA A 146 12.08 -21.37 2.19
C ALA A 146 11.60 -19.92 2.06
N LEU A 147 12.55 -18.99 1.91
CA LEU A 147 12.22 -17.60 1.57
C LEU A 147 11.63 -17.57 0.16
N LEU A 148 10.41 -17.06 0.02
CA LEU A 148 9.74 -16.90 -1.26
C LEU A 148 9.93 -15.52 -1.84
N SER A 149 9.82 -14.49 -0.99
CA SER A 149 9.55 -13.13 -1.47
C SER A 149 9.76 -12.08 -0.37
N HIS A 150 9.97 -10.80 -0.72
CA HIS A 150 9.92 -9.63 0.15
C HIS A 150 8.77 -8.71 -0.24
N ALA A 151 7.82 -8.48 0.66
CA ALA A 151 6.63 -7.68 0.35
C ALA A 151 6.52 -6.43 1.24
N MET A 152 6.00 -5.35 0.66
CA MET A 152 5.57 -4.15 1.39
C MET A 152 4.05 -4.06 1.33
N GLN A 153 3.42 -3.78 2.48
CA GLN A 153 1.98 -3.61 2.56
C GLN A 153 1.62 -2.13 2.62
N LEU A 154 0.84 -1.70 1.63
CA LEU A 154 0.33 -0.35 1.49
C LEU A 154 -1.19 -0.37 1.71
N ASN A 155 -1.76 0.67 2.31
CA ASN A 155 -3.19 0.73 2.55
C ASN A 155 -3.78 2.02 2.01
N THR A 156 -5.05 2.00 1.61
CA THR A 156 -5.73 3.24 1.25
C THR A 156 -7.21 3.15 1.64
N PRO A 157 -7.84 4.24 2.11
CA PRO A 157 -9.27 4.25 2.37
C PRO A 157 -10.04 3.89 1.11
N LYS A 158 -10.99 2.95 1.23
CA LYS A 158 -11.92 2.56 0.17
C LYS A 158 -12.95 3.66 -0.09
N TYR A 159 -13.28 4.45 0.92
CA TYR A 159 -14.27 5.52 0.82
C TYR A 159 -13.73 6.82 1.40
N VAL A 160 -14.20 7.94 0.84
CA VAL A 160 -13.95 9.29 1.34
C VAL A 160 -15.30 9.95 1.64
N TYR A 161 -15.30 10.86 2.61
CA TYR A 161 -16.47 11.66 2.95
C TYR A 161 -16.44 13.00 2.22
N ASP A 162 -17.60 13.48 1.78
CA ASP A 162 -17.76 14.77 1.09
C ASP A 162 -17.81 15.98 2.05
N GLY A 163 -17.64 15.75 3.35
CA GLY A 163 -17.75 16.78 4.39
C GLY A 163 -19.19 17.16 4.76
N MET A 164 -20.20 16.65 4.04
CA MET A 164 -21.63 16.85 4.28
C MET A 164 -22.35 15.56 4.72
N GLY A 165 -21.59 14.48 4.94
CA GLY A 165 -22.08 13.18 5.39
C GLY A 165 -22.29 12.17 4.26
N GLY A 166 -22.11 12.58 3.01
CA GLY A 166 -22.06 11.68 1.86
C GLY A 166 -20.75 10.92 1.82
N LYS A 167 -20.84 9.65 1.43
CA LYS A 167 -19.72 8.70 1.36
C LYS A 167 -19.60 8.21 -0.08
N TYR A 168 -18.42 8.36 -0.68
CA TYR A 168 -18.14 7.92 -2.05
C TYR A 168 -16.88 7.07 -2.11
N ALA A 169 -16.79 6.19 -3.11
CA ALA A 169 -15.62 5.35 -3.31
C ALA A 169 -14.40 6.20 -3.65
N ARG A 170 -13.29 5.98 -2.96
CA ARG A 170 -12.02 6.63 -3.27
C ARG A 170 -11.53 6.09 -4.60
N THR A 171 -11.29 6.98 -5.56
CA THR A 171 -10.68 6.58 -6.83
C THR A 171 -9.17 6.72 -6.71
N ILE A 172 -8.44 5.63 -6.94
CA ILE A 172 -6.98 5.61 -6.99
C ILE A 172 -6.56 6.04 -8.40
N ASN A 173 -5.65 7.00 -8.53
CA ASN A 173 -5.19 7.45 -9.84
C ASN A 173 -4.21 6.43 -10.42
N VAL A 174 -4.53 5.91 -11.60
CA VAL A 174 -3.59 5.13 -12.42
C VAL A 174 -3.08 6.04 -13.53
N VAL A 175 -1.76 6.12 -13.73
CA VAL A 175 -1.13 7.01 -14.71
C VAL A 175 -0.23 6.26 -15.69
N ASP A 176 -0.08 6.79 -16.90
CA ASP A 176 0.83 6.26 -17.91
C ASP A 176 2.31 6.69 -17.70
N HIS A 177 3.19 6.32 -18.62
CA HIS A 177 4.61 6.70 -18.61
C HIS A 177 4.83 8.23 -18.68
N THR A 178 3.85 9.00 -19.16
CA THR A 178 3.87 10.48 -19.19
C THR A 178 3.23 11.11 -17.96
N ALA A 179 2.90 10.30 -16.95
CA ALA A 179 2.18 10.66 -15.74
C ALA A 179 0.75 11.20 -15.97
N ARG A 180 0.18 10.96 -17.15
CA ARG A 180 -1.21 11.32 -17.44
C ARG A 180 -2.12 10.25 -16.87
N VAL A 181 -3.18 10.69 -16.19
CA VAL A 181 -4.13 9.76 -15.60
C VAL A 181 -4.88 9.04 -16.68
N ILE A 182 -4.91 7.74 -16.54
CA ILE A 182 -5.60 6.80 -17.39
C ILE A 182 -7.02 6.67 -16.85
N PRO A 183 -8.05 7.04 -17.62
CA PRO A 183 -9.43 6.92 -17.17
C PRO A 183 -9.79 5.45 -16.87
N HIS A 184 -10.11 5.14 -15.61
CA HIS A 184 -10.37 3.77 -15.12
C HIS A 184 -9.22 2.79 -15.32
N GLY A 185 -7.98 3.26 -15.23
CA GLY A 185 -6.85 2.34 -15.19
C GLY A 185 -7.05 1.30 -14.07
N VAL A 186 -6.78 0.04 -14.42
CA VAL A 186 -6.87 -1.10 -13.52
C VAL A 186 -5.48 -1.67 -13.37
N VAL A 187 -5.15 -2.09 -12.16
CA VAL A 187 -3.97 -2.90 -11.89
C VAL A 187 -4.45 -4.28 -11.49
N SER A 188 -3.91 -5.29 -12.16
CA SER A 188 -4.12 -6.71 -11.88
C SER A 188 -2.91 -7.29 -11.16
N PRO A 189 -3.09 -8.33 -10.33
CA PRO A 189 -1.98 -9.13 -9.84
C PRO A 189 -1.06 -9.56 -10.98
N GLY A 190 0.25 -9.38 -10.80
CA GLY A 190 1.28 -9.64 -11.80
C GLY A 190 1.74 -8.39 -12.57
N ASP A 191 0.98 -7.30 -12.53
CA ASP A 191 1.38 -6.06 -13.20
C ASP A 191 2.61 -5.43 -12.55
N VAL A 192 3.49 -4.87 -13.38
CA VAL A 192 4.63 -4.06 -12.94
C VAL A 192 4.19 -2.61 -12.81
N VAL A 193 4.35 -2.04 -11.62
CA VAL A 193 3.89 -0.69 -11.28
C VAL A 193 4.93 0.09 -10.49
N ALA A 194 4.75 1.42 -10.43
CA ALA A 194 5.37 2.28 -9.42
C ALA A 194 4.27 3.04 -8.65
N LEU A 195 4.54 3.46 -7.42
CA LEU A 195 3.52 3.95 -6.49
C LEU A 195 4.00 5.17 -5.71
N THR A 196 3.07 6.03 -5.30
CA THR A 196 3.32 7.04 -4.27
C THR A 196 3.12 6.45 -2.87
N ALA A 197 4.16 5.89 -2.28
CA ALA A 197 4.11 5.42 -0.90
C ALA A 197 4.27 6.60 0.07
N HIS A 198 3.43 6.70 1.08
CA HIS A 198 3.59 7.69 2.14
C HIS A 198 3.26 7.11 3.50
N VAL A 199 3.86 7.68 4.55
CA VAL A 199 3.56 7.26 5.92
C VAL A 199 2.18 7.77 6.30
N ASN A 200 1.24 6.84 6.50
CA ASN A 200 -0.12 7.15 6.95
C ASN A 200 -0.15 7.35 8.46
N CYS A 201 0.50 6.46 9.19
CA CYS A 201 0.70 6.57 10.63
C CYS A 201 1.83 5.63 11.08
N VAL A 202 2.44 5.92 12.22
CA VAL A 202 3.24 4.93 12.94
C VAL A 202 2.35 4.36 14.03
N TYR A 203 2.06 3.07 13.96
CA TYR A 203 1.12 2.42 14.86
C TYR A 203 1.86 1.76 16.02
N THR A 204 1.20 1.80 17.18
CA THR A 204 1.53 1.00 18.36
C THR A 204 0.36 0.04 18.58
N GLY A 205 0.62 -1.26 18.53
CA GLY A 205 -0.37 -2.34 18.60
C GLY A 205 -1.12 -2.42 19.94
N VAL A 206 -1.97 -3.43 20.05
CA VAL A 206 -2.79 -3.68 21.24
C VAL A 206 -1.87 -3.88 22.46
N GLY A 207 -1.94 -2.97 23.43
CA GLY A 207 -1.18 -3.04 24.68
C GLY A 207 0.26 -2.49 24.63
N GLY A 208 0.72 -1.92 23.52
CA GLY A 208 2.10 -1.38 23.42
C GLY A 208 3.17 -2.42 23.08
N ASP A 209 2.79 -3.65 22.73
CA ASP A 209 3.73 -4.76 22.55
C ASP A 209 4.22 -4.97 21.11
N LYS A 210 3.67 -4.25 20.13
CA LYS A 210 4.16 -4.26 18.74
C LYS A 210 4.11 -2.87 18.18
N PHE A 211 5.04 -2.51 17.29
CA PHE A 211 5.00 -1.22 16.62
C PHE A 211 5.51 -1.33 15.18
N GLY A 212 5.17 -0.36 14.34
CA GLY A 212 5.63 -0.33 12.95
C GLY A 212 5.06 0.84 12.17
N ILE A 213 5.55 1.00 10.95
CA ILE A 213 5.08 2.04 10.03
C ILE A 213 3.90 1.49 9.22
N SER A 214 2.79 2.22 9.22
CA SER A 214 1.68 1.99 8.30
C SER A 214 1.87 2.88 7.09
N TRP A 215 2.15 2.25 5.95
CA TRP A 215 2.28 2.94 4.68
C TRP A 215 0.94 2.97 3.93
N ALA A 216 0.73 4.07 3.20
CA ALA A 216 -0.41 4.29 2.33
C ALA A 216 0.02 4.78 0.95
N PHE A 217 -0.94 4.85 0.03
CA PHE A 217 -0.72 5.36 -1.32
C PHE A 217 -1.97 6.01 -1.90
N ASP A 218 -1.76 6.90 -2.87
CA ASP A 218 -2.83 7.68 -3.52
C ASP A 218 -2.81 7.57 -5.05
N SER A 219 -1.65 7.27 -5.63
CA SER A 219 -1.45 7.18 -7.07
C SER A 219 -0.50 6.05 -7.44
N VAL A 220 -0.72 5.49 -8.63
CA VAL A 220 0.02 4.39 -9.23
C VAL A 220 0.40 4.78 -10.65
N GLN A 221 1.63 4.50 -11.07
CA GLN A 221 2.04 4.52 -12.46
C GLN A 221 2.04 3.08 -13.01
N VAL A 222 1.27 2.89 -14.07
CA VAL A 222 0.94 1.60 -14.71
C VAL A 222 1.01 1.80 -16.22
N VAL A 223 1.47 0.77 -16.93
CA VAL A 223 1.32 0.71 -18.38
C VAL A 223 0.52 -0.53 -18.78
N CYS A 224 -0.83 -0.47 -18.96
CA CYS A 224 -1.73 -1.37 -19.77
C CYS A 224 -3.30 -1.04 -19.83
N GLN A 225 -3.90 -0.77 -21.03
CA GLN A 225 -5.26 -0.41 -21.65
C GLN A 225 -6.74 -0.28 -21.01
N ARG A 226 -7.47 0.88 -21.07
CA ARG A 226 -8.96 1.30 -21.04
C ARG A 226 -9.94 1.06 -19.81
N SER A 227 -11.09 1.77 -19.53
CA SER A 227 -11.74 3.06 -19.92
C SER A 227 -12.91 3.59 -19.00
N ARG A 228 -12.79 4.86 -18.53
CA ARG A 228 -13.76 6.03 -18.36
C ARG A 228 -14.72 6.30 -17.17
N LEU A 229 -14.31 7.19 -16.23
CA LEU A 229 -14.99 8.39 -15.68
C LEU A 229 -13.94 9.24 -14.91
N ALA A 230 -14.15 10.56 -14.78
CA ALA A 230 -13.08 11.55 -14.60
C ALA A 230 -12.43 11.64 -13.20
N GLN A 231 -11.11 11.49 -13.20
CA GLN A 231 -10.16 11.72 -12.11
C GLN A 231 -9.25 12.93 -12.48
N PRO A 232 -8.35 13.41 -11.61
CA PRO A 232 -7.28 14.34 -11.98
C PRO A 232 -6.67 13.97 -13.33
N THR A 233 -6.25 14.93 -14.16
CA THR A 233 -5.77 14.62 -15.52
C THR A 233 -4.30 14.22 -15.55
N GLU A 234 -3.55 14.50 -14.48
CA GLU A 234 -2.11 14.30 -14.38
C GLU A 234 -1.68 14.11 -12.93
N VAL A 235 -0.65 13.29 -12.70
CA VAL A 235 0.05 13.16 -11.42
C VAL A 235 1.54 13.42 -11.64
N SER A 236 1.90 14.70 -11.77
CA SER A 236 3.19 15.17 -12.30
C SER A 236 4.42 14.59 -11.63
N VAL A 237 4.34 14.18 -10.36
CA VAL A 237 5.47 13.62 -9.61
C VAL A 237 6.05 12.36 -10.27
N PHE A 238 5.25 11.60 -11.02
CA PHE A 238 5.76 10.44 -11.78
C PHE A 238 6.58 10.83 -13.02
N ARG A 239 6.59 12.11 -13.45
CA ARG A 239 7.50 12.60 -14.51
C ARG A 239 8.92 12.83 -14.02
N GLU A 240 9.12 12.91 -12.71
CA GLU A 240 10.43 13.18 -12.11
C GLU A 240 11.35 11.95 -12.17
N GLN A 241 10.82 10.79 -12.55
CA GLN A 241 11.57 9.55 -12.73
C GLN A 241 11.35 8.93 -14.12
N VAL A 242 12.40 8.32 -14.64
CA VAL A 242 12.34 7.44 -15.81
C VAL A 242 12.19 6.02 -15.31
N TYR A 243 11.19 5.32 -15.82
CA TYR A 243 10.92 3.94 -15.50
C TYR A 243 11.16 3.09 -16.75
N ASP A 244 12.21 2.28 -16.75
CA ASP A 244 12.63 1.50 -17.94
C ASP A 244 11.58 0.47 -18.38
N PHE A 245 10.71 0.05 -17.46
CA PHE A 245 9.57 -0.83 -17.75
C PHE A 245 8.36 -0.08 -18.33
N ALA A 246 8.39 1.26 -18.35
CA ALA A 246 7.25 2.05 -18.77
C ALA A 246 7.18 2.11 -20.29
N SER A 247 6.19 1.42 -20.85
CA SER A 247 5.86 1.44 -22.27
C SER A 247 4.62 2.29 -22.56
N GLU A 248 4.17 2.30 -23.82
CA GLU A 248 2.84 2.85 -24.15
C GLU A 248 1.75 1.90 -23.68
N TYR A 249 0.66 2.49 -23.19
CA TYR A 249 -0.52 1.80 -22.74
C TYR A 249 -1.26 1.20 -23.95
N MET A 250 -1.02 -0.08 -24.30
CA MET A 250 -1.58 -0.73 -25.50
C MET A 250 -2.97 -1.36 -25.26
N THR A 251 -3.93 -1.10 -26.15
CA THR A 251 -5.23 -1.79 -26.25
C THR A 251 -5.09 -2.96 -27.21
N ASP A 252 -5.05 -4.19 -26.71
CA ASP A 252 -5.32 -5.32 -27.58
C ASP A 252 -6.80 -5.29 -27.99
N SER A 253 -7.04 -5.19 -29.29
CA SER A 253 -8.38 -5.14 -29.90
C SER A 253 -8.70 -6.38 -30.73
N SER A 254 -8.23 -7.56 -30.33
CA SER A 254 -8.41 -8.76 -31.18
C SER A 254 -8.55 -10.13 -30.52
N THR A 255 -8.94 -10.29 -29.24
CA THR A 255 -9.12 -11.67 -28.67
C THR A 255 -10.08 -11.82 -27.49
N PHE A 256 -11.16 -11.03 -27.40
CA PHE A 256 -12.31 -11.42 -26.58
C PHE A 256 -13.59 -11.29 -27.40
N GLY A 257 -13.92 -12.36 -28.13
CA GLY A 257 -15.30 -12.57 -28.57
C GLY A 257 -16.22 -12.68 -27.35
N PRO A 258 -17.51 -12.36 -27.50
CA PRO A 258 -18.46 -12.47 -26.40
C PRO A 258 -18.53 -13.92 -25.96
N THR A 259 -18.02 -14.22 -24.77
CA THR A 259 -18.42 -15.43 -24.07
C THR A 259 -19.71 -15.06 -23.39
N ASP A 260 -20.83 -15.56 -23.92
CA ASP A 260 -22.11 -15.56 -23.25
C ASP A 260 -21.94 -16.23 -21.88
N VAL A 261 -21.77 -15.43 -20.84
CA VAL A 261 -21.95 -15.88 -19.47
C VAL A 261 -23.46 -15.85 -19.23
N PRO A 262 -24.12 -16.99 -18.97
CA PRO A 262 -25.54 -16.97 -18.64
C PRO A 262 -25.70 -16.16 -17.36
N VAL A 263 -26.49 -15.10 -17.43
CA VAL A 263 -26.96 -14.35 -16.27
C VAL A 263 -27.77 -15.34 -15.43
N ALA A 264 -27.19 -15.81 -14.33
CA ALA A 264 -27.96 -16.46 -13.27
C ALA A 264 -28.89 -15.39 -12.69
N THR A 265 -30.12 -15.34 -13.19
CA THR A 265 -31.23 -14.68 -12.50
C THR A 265 -31.49 -15.48 -11.23
N ASP A 266 -31.05 -14.96 -10.08
CA ASP A 266 -31.55 -15.36 -8.77
C ASP A 266 -33.05 -14.99 -8.70
N GLN A 267 -33.91 -15.89 -9.19
CA GLN A 267 -35.30 -15.95 -8.78
C GLN A 267 -35.34 -16.61 -7.41
N PHE A 268 -35.54 -15.79 -6.38
CA PHE A 268 -36.05 -16.24 -5.09
C PHE A 268 -37.44 -16.89 -5.29
N ASN A 269 -37.48 -18.19 -5.56
CA ASN A 269 -38.68 -18.99 -5.39
C ASN A 269 -38.71 -19.48 -3.95
N SER A 270 -39.51 -18.80 -3.12
CA SER A 270 -39.93 -19.32 -1.82
C SER A 270 -40.93 -20.45 -2.03
N GLU A 271 -40.50 -21.70 -1.82
CA GLU A 271 -41.43 -22.83 -1.69
C GLU A 271 -42.15 -22.77 -0.33
N PRO A 272 -43.47 -23.01 -0.26
CA PRO A 272 -44.18 -23.07 1.02
C PRO A 272 -43.88 -24.40 1.73
N MET A 273 -43.41 -24.32 2.98
CA MET A 273 -43.29 -25.48 3.86
C MET A 273 -44.66 -26.13 4.06
N THR A 274 -44.78 -27.39 3.63
CA THR A 274 -45.93 -28.24 3.96
C THR A 274 -45.76 -28.72 5.39
N VAL A 275 -46.70 -28.36 6.27
CA VAL A 275 -46.81 -28.89 7.62
C VAL A 275 -47.52 -30.24 7.52
N CYS A 276 -46.82 -31.33 7.80
CA CYS A 276 -47.45 -32.64 7.99
C CYS A 276 -47.95 -32.75 9.44
N GLY A 277 -49.23 -33.07 9.59
CA GLY A 277 -49.83 -33.57 10.83
C GLY A 277 -49.61 -35.06 11.01
#